data_AF-A0A665WNK9-F1
#
_entry.id   AF-A0A665WNK9-F1
#
_cell.length_a   1.000
_cell.length_b   1.000
_cell.length_c   1.000
_cell.angle_alpha   90.00
_cell.angle_beta   90.00
_cell.angle_gamma   90.00
#
_symmetry.space_group_name_H-M   'P 1'
#
loop_
_entity.id
_entity.type
_entity.pdbx_description
1 polymer ?
#
loop_
_entity_poly.entity_id
_entity_poly.type
_entity_poly.pdbx_seq_one_letter_code
_entity_poly.pdbx_strand_id
1 'polypeptide(L)'
;KYTLQIWTGLLVLCSTLSPALCCDWLRHYGHYSNMSLSLLRLMGGQVTEQESPVPFPYRFYISIRTTEVRSQVVFVRDSLVQIADLYRHGNLSSVTWDTDRTNGFRMSLDRQIDELRSCTKDQVRLQNLVQFRGGGSAYWQLIRKETQLHLEQLDLLVNSIRSSVVSTSVQG
;
A
#
# COMPACT_ATOMS: atom_id res chain seq x y z
N LYS A 1 29.81 -7.47 41.54
CA LYS A 1 28.89 -6.37 41.16
C LYS A 1 28.69 -6.43 39.64
N TYR A 2 27.78 -7.27 39.15
CA TYR A 2 27.58 -7.48 37.72
C TYR A 2 26.09 -7.70 37.44
N THR A 3 25.27 -6.65 37.57
CA THR A 3 23.83 -6.74 37.24
C THR A 3 23.22 -5.36 37.07
N LEU A 4 23.71 -4.56 36.10
CA LEU A 4 23.04 -3.30 35.75
C LEU A 4 23.36 -2.77 34.34
N GLN A 5 23.71 -3.67 33.41
CA GLN A 5 24.13 -3.28 32.05
C GLN A 5 23.39 -4.02 30.92
N ILE A 6 22.29 -4.71 31.26
CA ILE A 6 21.46 -5.46 30.30
C ILE A 6 20.22 -4.65 29.87
N TRP A 7 19.84 -3.61 30.61
CA TRP A 7 18.58 -2.88 30.38
C TRP A 7 18.69 -1.68 29.43
N THR A 8 19.89 -1.16 29.21
CA THR A 8 20.12 -0.02 28.30
C THR A 8 20.34 -0.44 26.85
N GLY A 9 20.54 -1.73 26.56
CA GLY A 9 20.77 -2.23 25.19
C GLY A 9 19.49 -2.39 24.35
N LEU A 10 18.32 -2.61 24.99
CA LEU A 10 17.08 -2.90 24.28
C LEU A 10 16.41 -1.65 23.67
N LEU A 11 16.73 -0.45 24.19
CA LEU A 11 16.11 0.81 23.75
C LEU A 11 16.88 1.52 22.63
N VAL A 12 18.04 1.00 22.21
CA VAL A 12 18.94 1.63 21.22
C VAL A 12 18.93 0.90 19.87
N LEU A 13 17.94 0.04 19.60
CA LEU A 13 17.82 -0.64 18.30
C LEU A 13 17.15 0.21 17.23
N CYS A 14 16.43 1.27 17.63
CA CYS A 14 15.73 2.13 16.68
C CYS A 14 16.65 3.19 16.02
N SER A 15 17.84 3.41 16.57
CA SER A 15 18.80 4.40 16.05
C SER A 15 19.57 3.90 14.83
N THR A 16 19.64 2.58 14.63
CA THR A 16 20.38 1.91 13.54
C THR A 16 19.47 1.24 12.51
N LEU A 17 18.21 0.96 12.87
CA LEU A 17 17.17 0.49 11.95
C LEU A 17 16.54 1.68 11.22
N SER A 18 16.14 1.48 9.96
CA SER A 18 15.41 2.51 9.20
C SER A 18 14.20 2.99 10.00
N PRO A 19 13.93 4.31 10.11
CA PRO A 19 12.76 4.85 10.84
C PRO A 19 11.42 4.22 10.43
N ALA A 20 11.34 3.69 9.19
CA ALA A 20 10.19 2.95 8.68
C ALA A 20 9.92 1.61 9.39
N LEU A 21 10.93 1.02 10.05
CA LEU A 21 10.86 -0.21 10.83
C LEU A 21 10.48 0.02 12.29
N CYS A 22 10.77 1.20 12.83
CA CYS A 22 10.36 1.59 14.17
C CYS A 22 8.90 2.06 14.26
N CYS A 23 8.21 2.13 13.13
CA CYS A 23 6.85 2.60 13.05
C CYS A 23 5.88 1.42 13.01
N ASP A 24 4.79 1.48 13.80
CA ASP A 24 3.86 0.34 14.02
C ASP A 24 2.85 0.12 12.86
N TRP A 25 3.09 0.71 11.68
CA TRP A 25 2.18 0.60 10.53
C TRP A 25 1.99 -0.84 10.06
N LEU A 26 3.03 -1.68 10.17
CA LEU A 26 3.00 -3.10 9.77
C LEU A 26 1.96 -3.91 10.53
N ARG A 27 1.65 -3.51 11.77
CA ARG A 27 0.66 -4.17 12.63
C ARG A 27 -0.76 -4.01 12.11
N HIS A 28 -1.07 -2.83 11.57
CA HIS A 28 -2.41 -2.50 11.10
C HIS A 28 -2.59 -2.68 9.59
N TYR A 29 -1.49 -2.74 8.82
CA TYR A 29 -1.57 -2.84 7.35
C TYR A 29 -2.43 -4.02 6.88
N GLY A 30 -2.24 -5.20 7.44
CA GLY A 30 -2.99 -6.40 7.01
C GLY A 30 -4.51 -6.26 7.17
N HIS A 31 -4.97 -5.60 8.22
CA HIS A 31 -6.39 -5.34 8.44
C HIS A 31 -6.96 -4.42 7.36
N TYR A 32 -6.32 -3.28 7.12
CA TYR A 32 -6.81 -2.30 6.15
C TYR A 32 -6.59 -2.72 4.69
N SER A 33 -5.51 -3.46 4.38
CA SER A 33 -5.25 -4.09 3.08
C SER A 33 -6.38 -5.05 2.71
N ASN A 34 -6.71 -5.97 3.63
CA ASN A 34 -7.81 -6.93 3.43
C ASN A 34 -9.18 -6.25 3.28
N MET A 35 -9.45 -5.23 4.11
CA MET A 35 -10.67 -4.44 4.00
C MET A 35 -10.76 -3.73 2.64
N SER A 36 -9.66 -3.14 2.17
CA SER A 36 -9.61 -2.46 0.87
C SER A 36 -9.88 -3.42 -0.29
N LEU A 37 -9.20 -4.58 -0.31
CA LEU A 37 -9.42 -5.61 -1.33
C LEU A 37 -10.85 -6.14 -1.32
N SER A 38 -11.41 -6.38 -0.13
CA SER A 38 -12.78 -6.87 0.03
C SER A 38 -13.80 -5.86 -0.50
N LEU A 39 -13.65 -4.58 -0.13
CA LEU A 39 -14.55 -3.51 -0.58
C LEU A 39 -14.45 -3.29 -2.09
N LEU A 40 -13.24 -3.32 -2.66
CA LEU A 40 -13.01 -3.21 -4.10
C LEU A 40 -13.71 -4.33 -4.90
N ARG A 41 -13.61 -5.56 -4.40
CA ARG A 41 -14.28 -6.72 -5.02
C ARG A 41 -15.80 -6.60 -4.93
N LEU A 42 -16.31 -6.17 -3.78
CA LEU A 42 -17.75 -6.12 -3.53
C LEU A 42 -18.45 -4.88 -4.12
N MET A 43 -17.75 -3.77 -4.37
CA MET A 43 -18.41 -2.54 -4.82
C MET A 43 -19.05 -2.65 -6.20
N GLY A 44 -18.54 -3.51 -7.09
CA GLY A 44 -19.03 -3.61 -8.47
C GLY A 44 -19.39 -5.02 -8.93
N GLY A 45 -19.55 -5.96 -8.00
CA GLY A 45 -19.73 -7.38 -8.31
C GLY A 45 -18.49 -7.99 -8.98
N GLN A 46 -18.69 -9.00 -9.83
CA GLN A 46 -17.63 -9.72 -10.54
C GLN A 46 -16.67 -8.75 -11.26
N VAL A 47 -15.36 -8.91 -11.06
CA VAL A 47 -14.33 -8.14 -11.77
C VAL A 47 -14.31 -8.56 -13.24
N THR A 48 -14.05 -7.62 -14.14
CA THR A 48 -14.02 -7.91 -15.58
C THR A 48 -12.89 -8.88 -15.92
N GLU A 49 -13.17 -9.83 -16.81
CA GLU A 49 -12.15 -10.72 -17.37
C GLU A 49 -11.42 -10.09 -18.56
N GLN A 50 -11.91 -8.95 -19.08
CA GLN A 50 -11.27 -8.23 -20.19
C GLN A 50 -9.79 -7.97 -19.91
N GLU A 51 -8.93 -8.23 -20.90
CA GLU A 51 -7.51 -7.93 -20.82
C GLU A 51 -7.26 -6.42 -20.85
N SER A 52 -6.34 -5.96 -20.01
CA SER A 52 -5.87 -4.58 -20.05
C SER A 52 -5.00 -4.39 -21.30
N PRO A 53 -5.19 -3.30 -22.08
CA PRO A 53 -4.31 -2.98 -23.21
C PRO A 53 -2.90 -2.59 -22.75
N VAL A 54 -2.72 -2.28 -21.45
CA VAL A 54 -1.43 -1.96 -20.84
C VAL A 54 -1.01 -3.13 -19.95
N PRO A 55 0.14 -3.76 -20.20
CA PRO A 55 0.64 -4.84 -19.35
C PRO A 55 0.90 -4.37 -17.92
N PHE A 56 0.49 -5.19 -16.95
CA PHE A 56 0.77 -4.91 -15.55
C PHE A 56 2.30 -4.91 -15.27
N PRO A 57 2.83 -3.95 -14.49
CA PRO A 57 4.28 -3.74 -14.34
C PRO A 57 4.95 -4.71 -13.35
N TYR A 58 4.82 -6.02 -13.54
CA TYR A 58 5.38 -7.05 -12.64
C TYR A 58 6.89 -6.90 -12.40
N ARG A 59 7.66 -6.62 -13.45
CA ARG A 59 9.13 -6.44 -13.35
C ARG A 59 9.50 -5.27 -12.43
N PHE A 60 8.68 -4.22 -12.42
CA PHE A 60 8.90 -3.07 -11.55
C PHE A 60 8.69 -3.44 -10.08
N TYR A 61 7.62 -4.16 -9.75
CA TYR A 61 7.41 -4.69 -8.40
C TYR A 61 8.55 -5.60 -7.92
N ILE A 62 9.09 -6.45 -8.81
CA ILE A 62 10.27 -7.27 -8.50
C ILE A 62 11.47 -6.38 -8.16
N SER A 63 11.72 -5.33 -8.95
CA SER A 63 12.83 -4.40 -8.68
C SER A 63 12.66 -3.64 -7.35
N ILE A 64 11.43 -3.29 -6.97
CA ILE A 64 11.18 -2.63 -5.68
C ILE A 64 11.50 -3.56 -4.51
N ARG A 65 11.19 -4.87 -4.60
CA ARG A 65 11.50 -5.84 -3.54
C ARG A 65 13.00 -5.97 -3.22
N THR A 66 13.88 -5.56 -4.14
CA THR A 66 15.33 -5.57 -3.94
C THR A 66 15.89 -4.24 -3.43
N THR A 67 15.07 -3.20 -3.28
CA THR A 67 15.49 -1.90 -2.72
C THR A 67 15.57 -1.92 -1.20
N GLU A 68 16.13 -0.88 -0.59
CA GLU A 68 16.10 -0.72 0.87
C GLU A 68 14.66 -0.68 1.42
N VAL A 69 14.44 -1.22 2.63
CA VAL A 69 13.10 -1.27 3.24
C VAL A 69 12.44 0.10 3.29
N ARG A 70 13.21 1.16 3.54
CA ARG A 70 12.68 2.53 3.54
C ARG A 70 12.04 2.90 2.20
N SER A 71 12.73 2.64 1.09
CA SER A 71 12.24 2.89 -0.27
C SER A 71 11.03 2.01 -0.60
N GLN A 72 10.99 0.77 -0.11
CA GLN A 72 9.81 -0.10 -0.24
C GLN A 72 8.58 0.48 0.46
N VAL A 73 8.73 0.99 1.69
CA VAL A 73 7.61 1.61 2.44
C VAL A 73 7.11 2.89 1.77
N VAL A 74 8.02 3.73 1.26
CA VAL A 74 7.66 4.91 0.46
C VAL A 74 6.88 4.50 -0.79
N PHE A 75 7.34 3.45 -1.49
CA PHE A 75 6.66 2.95 -2.67
C PHE A 75 5.23 2.46 -2.37
N VAL A 76 5.04 1.75 -1.25
CA VAL A 76 3.69 1.31 -0.81
C VAL A 76 2.79 2.53 -0.57
N ARG A 77 3.28 3.51 0.20
CA ARG A 77 2.56 4.75 0.48
C ARG A 77 2.16 5.48 -0.81
N ASP A 78 3.13 5.71 -1.70
CA ASP A 78 2.91 6.53 -2.90
C ASP A 78 2.01 5.82 -3.92
N SER A 79 2.04 4.49 -3.95
CA SER A 79 1.10 3.69 -4.75
C SER A 79 -0.33 3.81 -4.20
N LEU A 80 -0.52 3.69 -2.88
CA LEU A 80 -1.83 3.87 -2.24
C LEU A 80 -2.36 5.30 -2.44
N VAL A 81 -1.50 6.32 -2.36
CA VAL A 81 -1.87 7.72 -2.65
C VAL A 81 -2.38 7.87 -4.09
N GLN A 82 -1.66 7.32 -5.08
CA GLN A 82 -2.09 7.39 -6.47
C GLN A 82 -3.43 6.68 -6.71
N ILE A 83 -3.63 5.50 -6.10
CA ILE A 83 -4.92 4.79 -6.15
C ILE A 83 -6.01 5.64 -5.48
N ALA A 84 -5.78 6.16 -4.28
CA ALA A 84 -6.77 6.97 -3.57
C ALA A 84 -7.15 8.23 -4.39
N ASP A 85 -6.17 8.90 -4.99
CA ASP A 85 -6.39 10.08 -5.83
C ASP A 85 -7.18 9.73 -7.10
N LEU A 86 -6.90 8.59 -7.73
CA LEU A 86 -7.67 8.09 -8.89
C LEU A 86 -9.16 7.92 -8.55
N TYR A 87 -9.45 7.28 -7.42
CA TYR A 87 -10.83 7.06 -6.99
C TYR A 87 -11.48 8.32 -6.42
N ARG A 88 -10.73 9.28 -5.90
CA ARG A 88 -11.25 10.55 -5.37
C ARG A 88 -11.63 11.53 -6.48
N HIS A 89 -10.80 11.63 -7.51
CA HIS A 89 -10.95 12.64 -8.57
C HIS A 89 -11.56 12.10 -9.86
N GLY A 90 -11.63 10.77 -10.01
CA GLY A 90 -12.27 10.13 -11.16
C GLY A 90 -13.79 10.34 -11.19
N ASN A 91 -14.33 10.57 -12.39
CA ASN A 91 -15.78 10.58 -12.59
C ASN A 91 -16.31 9.13 -12.62
N LEU A 92 -16.91 8.69 -11.52
CA LEU A 92 -17.52 7.36 -11.38
C LEU A 92 -19.00 7.32 -11.80
N SER A 93 -19.56 8.38 -12.39
CA SER A 93 -20.99 8.42 -12.73
C SER A 93 -21.42 7.37 -13.76
N SER A 94 -20.46 6.80 -14.51
CA SER A 94 -20.72 5.79 -15.52
C SER A 94 -20.80 4.37 -14.98
N VAL A 95 -20.45 4.14 -13.70
CA VAL A 95 -20.49 2.79 -13.08
C VAL A 95 -21.65 2.69 -12.10
N THR A 96 -22.20 1.48 -11.97
CA THR A 96 -23.27 1.14 -11.02
C THR A 96 -22.72 0.56 -9.73
N TRP A 97 -21.55 1.03 -9.28
CA TRP A 97 -20.93 0.51 -8.07
C TRP A 97 -21.70 0.96 -6.83
N ASP A 98 -21.74 0.09 -5.82
CA ASP A 98 -22.30 0.37 -4.50
C ASP A 98 -21.54 1.54 -3.86
N THR A 99 -22.28 2.60 -3.53
CA THR A 99 -21.70 3.86 -3.06
C THR A 99 -21.07 3.73 -1.68
N ASP A 100 -21.71 2.97 -0.77
CA ASP A 100 -21.20 2.78 0.58
C ASP A 100 -19.91 1.97 0.59
N ARG A 101 -19.85 0.91 -0.23
CA ARG A 101 -18.63 0.12 -0.42
C ARG A 101 -17.52 0.91 -1.09
N THR A 102 -17.85 1.74 -2.07
CA THR A 102 -16.89 2.63 -2.74
C THR A 102 -16.32 3.65 -1.76
N ASN A 103 -17.16 4.24 -0.90
CA ASN A 103 -16.73 5.17 0.14
C ASN A 103 -15.90 4.45 1.21
N GLY A 104 -16.32 3.26 1.64
CA GLY A 104 -15.55 2.41 2.55
C GLY A 104 -14.15 2.11 2.00
N PHE A 105 -14.05 1.76 0.72
CA PHE A 105 -12.79 1.50 0.03
C PHE A 105 -11.86 2.73 0.07
N ARG A 106 -12.41 3.92 -0.24
CA ARG A 106 -11.63 5.17 -0.17
C ARG A 106 -11.14 5.46 1.26
N MET A 107 -12.00 5.29 2.26
CA MET A 107 -11.63 5.49 3.67
C MET A 107 -10.57 4.50 4.14
N SER A 108 -10.62 3.23 3.70
CA SER A 108 -9.61 2.24 4.08
C SER A 108 -8.25 2.50 3.42
N LEU A 109 -8.21 3.09 2.22
CA LEU A 109 -6.97 3.58 1.61
C LEU A 109 -6.41 4.77 2.38
N ASP A 110 -7.23 5.77 2.67
CA ASP A 110 -6.80 6.98 3.41
C ASP A 110 -6.21 6.61 4.77
N ARG A 111 -6.82 5.65 5.46
CA ARG A 111 -6.30 5.16 6.73
C ARG A 111 -4.93 4.48 6.62
N GLN A 112 -4.69 3.68 5.58
CA GLN A 112 -3.36 3.09 5.32
C GLN A 112 -2.33 4.17 5.00
N ILE A 113 -2.71 5.16 4.19
CA ILE A 113 -1.84 6.27 3.82
C ILE A 113 -1.41 7.06 5.06
N ASP A 114 -2.34 7.37 5.97
CA ASP A 114 -2.05 8.12 7.18
C ASP A 114 -1.11 7.36 8.13
N GLU A 115 -1.33 6.06 8.31
CA GLU A 115 -0.42 5.20 9.08
C GLU A 115 0.99 5.20 8.46
N LEU A 116 1.10 5.04 7.13
CA LEU A 116 2.39 5.06 6.43
C LEU A 116 3.08 6.43 6.42
N ARG A 117 2.32 7.52 6.34
CA ARG A 117 2.83 8.90 6.41
C ARG A 117 3.45 9.18 7.77
N SER A 118 2.86 8.65 8.85
CA SER A 118 3.43 8.78 10.18
C SER A 118 4.87 8.24 10.26
N CYS A 119 5.21 7.28 9.40
CA CYS A 119 6.52 6.61 9.32
C CYS A 119 7.49 7.21 8.29
N THR A 120 7.02 8.09 7.40
CA THR A 120 7.76 8.54 6.21
C THR A 120 7.79 10.07 6.07
N LYS A 121 7.67 10.78 7.20
CA LYS A 121 7.45 12.24 7.29
C LYS A 121 8.46 13.11 6.52
N ASP A 122 9.69 12.62 6.29
CA ASP A 122 10.76 13.39 5.65
C ASP A 122 10.94 13.12 4.15
N GLN A 123 10.08 12.32 3.50
CA GLN A 123 10.31 11.88 2.12
C GLN A 123 9.36 12.50 1.11
N VAL A 124 9.96 13.09 0.06
CA VAL A 124 9.30 13.71 -1.08
C VAL A 124 8.30 12.73 -1.71
N ARG A 125 7.07 13.22 -1.91
CA ARG A 125 5.98 12.50 -2.61
C ARG A 125 6.40 12.28 -4.07
N LEU A 126 6.29 11.06 -4.59
CA LEU A 126 6.29 10.86 -6.04
C LEU A 126 5.08 11.61 -6.63
N GLN A 127 5.34 12.80 -7.19
CA GLN A 127 4.32 13.61 -7.86
C GLN A 127 4.14 13.10 -9.28
N ASN A 128 3.46 11.96 -9.43
CA ASN A 128 2.85 11.60 -10.70
C ASN A 128 1.34 11.67 -10.52
N LEU A 129 0.80 12.88 -10.60
CA LEU A 129 -0.64 13.08 -10.77
C LEU A 129 -0.98 12.63 -12.20
N VAL A 130 -1.36 11.37 -12.36
CA VAL A 130 -2.04 10.95 -13.59
C VAL A 130 -3.33 11.77 -13.68
N GLN A 131 -3.34 12.73 -14.61
CA GLN A 131 -4.51 13.58 -14.83
C GLN A 131 -5.57 12.74 -15.55
N PHE A 132 -6.46 12.17 -14.75
CA PHE A 132 -7.46 11.24 -15.24
C PHE A 132 -8.65 12.01 -15.85
N ARG A 133 -8.86 11.87 -17.16
CA ARG A 133 -10.10 12.28 -17.82
C ARG A 133 -11.02 11.06 -17.83
N GLY A 134 -12.23 11.22 -17.34
CA GLY A 134 -13.21 10.14 -17.15
C GLY A 134 -13.31 9.16 -18.33
N GLY A 135 -13.62 7.91 -18.01
CA GLY A 135 -13.90 6.85 -18.98
C GLY A 135 -15.30 6.29 -18.77
N GLY A 136 -15.81 5.54 -19.76
CA GLY A 136 -17.07 4.81 -19.63
C GLY A 136 -17.00 3.67 -18.61
N SER A 137 -18.12 2.96 -18.43
CA SER A 137 -18.24 1.85 -17.47
C SER A 137 -17.15 0.77 -17.66
N ALA A 138 -16.92 0.33 -18.90
CA ALA A 138 -15.92 -0.68 -19.23
C ALA A 138 -14.50 -0.26 -18.83
N TYR A 139 -14.17 1.02 -19.04
CA TYR A 139 -12.88 1.57 -18.65
C TYR A 139 -12.68 1.51 -17.13
N TRP A 140 -13.69 1.90 -16.35
CA TRP A 140 -13.62 1.82 -14.89
C TRP A 140 -13.57 0.39 -14.36
N GLN A 141 -14.18 -0.57 -15.06
CA GLN A 141 -14.04 -1.98 -14.72
C GLN A 141 -12.61 -2.47 -14.93
N LEU A 142 -11.92 -2.02 -15.99
CA LEU A 142 -10.49 -2.28 -16.18
C LEU A 142 -9.65 -1.63 -15.07
N ILE A 143 -9.90 -0.36 -14.75
CA ILE A 143 -9.20 0.30 -13.62
C ILE A 143 -9.38 -0.46 -12.32
N ARG A 144 -10.59 -0.97 -12.05
CA ARG A 144 -10.87 -1.78 -10.86
C ARG A 144 -10.04 -3.07 -10.85
N LYS A 145 -9.93 -3.76 -11.98
CA LYS A 145 -9.08 -4.94 -12.14
C LYS A 145 -7.61 -4.62 -11.87
N GLU A 146 -7.07 -3.59 -12.52
CA GLU A 146 -5.68 -3.17 -12.34
C GLU A 146 -5.39 -2.71 -10.90
N THR A 147 -6.34 -2.00 -10.29
CA THR A 147 -6.26 -1.60 -8.88
C THR A 147 -6.20 -2.83 -7.96
N GLN A 148 -6.99 -3.87 -8.23
CA GLN A 148 -6.93 -5.11 -7.47
C GLN A 148 -5.53 -5.74 -7.55
N LEU A 149 -4.98 -5.84 -8.77
CA LEU A 149 -3.63 -6.38 -8.98
C LEU A 149 -2.56 -5.56 -8.25
N HIS A 150 -2.65 -4.23 -8.29
CA HIS A 150 -1.75 -3.36 -7.55
C HIS A 150 -1.83 -3.61 -6.04
N LEU A 151 -3.03 -3.67 -5.46
CA LEU A 151 -3.22 -3.92 -4.03
C LEU A 151 -2.69 -5.31 -3.62
N GLU A 152 -2.92 -6.35 -4.43
CA GLU A 152 -2.39 -7.69 -4.19
C GLU A 152 -0.84 -7.71 -4.23
N GLN A 153 -0.23 -7.02 -5.19
CA GLN A 153 1.24 -6.93 -5.26
C GLN A 153 1.84 -6.08 -4.13
N LEU A 154 1.13 -5.06 -3.67
CA LEU A 154 1.52 -4.28 -2.49
C LEU A 154 1.46 -5.16 -1.23
N ASP A 155 0.43 -6.00 -1.07
CA ASP A 155 0.35 -6.94 0.05
C ASP A 155 1.54 -7.92 0.06
N LEU A 156 1.88 -8.49 -1.11
CA LEU A 156 3.07 -9.32 -1.25
C LEU A 156 4.38 -8.59 -0.91
N LEU A 157 4.50 -7.32 -1.30
CA LEU A 157 5.66 -6.49 -0.95
C LEU A 157 5.72 -6.27 0.57
N VAL A 158 4.61 -5.95 1.22
CA VAL A 158 4.55 -5.76 2.68
C VAL A 158 4.85 -7.05 3.43
N ASN A 159 4.38 -8.20 2.94
CA ASN A 159 4.73 -9.50 3.52
C ASN A 159 6.24 -9.78 3.40
N SER A 160 6.87 -9.41 2.28
CA SER A 160 8.32 -9.49 2.10
C SER A 160 9.08 -8.59 3.09
N ILE A 161 8.59 -7.37 3.34
CA ILE A 161 9.16 -6.46 4.35
C ILE A 161 9.07 -7.11 5.74
N ARG A 162 7.91 -7.67 6.09
CA ARG A 162 7.72 -8.33 7.39
C ARG A 162 8.71 -9.48 7.59
N SER A 163 8.92 -10.31 6.56
CA SER A 163 9.88 -11.42 6.62
C SER A 163 11.32 -10.93 6.81
N SER A 164 11.74 -9.86 6.12
CA SER A 164 13.11 -9.34 6.27
C SER A 164 13.37 -8.78 7.67
N VAL A 165 12.38 -8.11 8.27
CA VAL A 165 12.46 -7.59 9.64
C VAL A 165 12.66 -8.72 10.65
N VAL A 166 11.86 -9.79 10.54
CA VAL A 166 11.99 -10.95 11.43
C VAL A 166 13.38 -11.56 11.31
N SER A 167 13.90 -11.77 10.09
CA SER A 167 15.25 -12.31 9.89
C SER A 167 16.34 -11.45 10.52
N THR A 168 16.23 -10.12 10.45
CA THR A 168 17.21 -9.21 11.08
C THR A 168 17.15 -9.23 12.61
N SER A 169 15.99 -9.50 13.22
CA SER A 169 15.83 -9.57 14.68
C SER A 169 16.39 -10.86 15.31
N VAL A 170 16.55 -11.93 14.52
CA VAL A 170 17.06 -13.23 15.00
C VAL A 170 18.59 -13.30 14.96
N GLN A 171 19.24 -12.41 14.20
CA GLN A 171 20.69 -12.40 13.99
C GLN A 171 21.43 -11.37 14.87
N GLY A 172 20.71 -10.56 15.66
CA GLY A 172 21.24 -9.49 16.51
C GLY A 172 21.29 -9.84 17.99
#